data_AF-A0AAU3KZ52-F1
#
_entry.id   AF-A0AAU3KZ52-F1
#
_cell.length_a   1.000
_cell.length_b   1.000
_cell.length_c   1.000
_cell.angle_alpha   90.00
_cell.angle_beta   90.00
_cell.angle_gamma   90.00
#
_symmetry.space_group_name_H-M   'P 1'
#
loop_
_entity.id
_entity.type
_entity.pdbx_description
1 polymer ?
#
loop_
_entity_poly.entity_id
_entity_poly.type
_entity_poly.pdbx_seq_one_letter_code
_entity_poly.pdbx_strand_id
1 'polypeptide(L)' 'MPETSDPWVVALTRIGEDGWIQNDAREWLRQQGIDWNPFTVEEARFDTYCTRDASTVARTYSVRESALRRLGLA' A
#
# COMPACT_ATOMS: atom_id res chain seq x y z
N MET A 1 4.35 16.61 24.00
CA MET A 1 5.13 15.66 23.17
C MET A 1 4.42 15.64 21.83
N PRO A 2 5.06 15.88 20.68
CA PRO A 2 4.35 15.73 19.43
C PRO A 2 3.95 14.26 19.33
N GLU A 3 2.66 14.00 19.25
CA GLU A 3 2.11 12.70 18.87
C GLU A 3 2.84 12.28 17.59
N THR A 4 3.67 11.26 17.68
CA THR A 4 4.41 10.74 16.54
C THR A 4 3.38 10.34 15.50
N SER A 5 3.17 11.18 14.49
CA SER A 5 2.20 10.93 13.44
C SER A 5 2.60 9.63 12.76
N ASP A 6 1.80 8.58 12.93
CA ASP A 6 2.04 7.26 12.36
C ASP A 6 2.10 7.36 10.83
N PRO A 7 3.28 7.27 10.21
CA PRO A 7 3.42 7.62 8.80
C PRO A 7 2.81 6.55 7.90
N TRP A 8 2.34 6.97 6.72
CA TRP A 8 1.99 6.07 5.65
C TRP A 8 3.26 5.64 4.90
N VAL A 9 3.46 4.33 4.76
CA VAL A 9 4.54 3.73 3.99
C VAL A 9 3.96 3.15 2.70
N VAL A 10 4.55 3.50 1.57
CA VAL A 10 4.17 2.91 0.28
C VAL A 10 4.76 1.52 0.17
N ALA A 11 3.93 0.49 0.28
CA ALA A 11 4.34 -0.91 0.15
C ALA A 11 4.50 -1.33 -1.32
N LEU A 12 3.65 -0.79 -2.22
CA LEU A 12 3.70 -1.06 -3.66
C LEU A 12 3.35 0.17 -4.48
N THR A 13 3.96 0.27 -5.67
CA THR A 13 3.64 1.27 -6.69
C THR A 13 3.55 0.59 -8.06
N ARG A 14 2.51 0.92 -8.82
CA ARG A 14 2.35 0.48 -10.22
C ARG A 14 2.06 1.67 -11.12
N ILE A 15 2.78 1.77 -12.24
CA ILE A 15 2.62 2.81 -13.26
C ILE A 15 2.17 2.13 -14.56
N GLY A 16 1.14 2.66 -15.24
CA GLY A 16 0.72 2.18 -16.56
C GLY A 16 -0.79 2.03 -16.72
N GLU A 17 -1.20 1.26 -17.75
CA GLU A 17 -2.59 1.01 -18.12
C GLU A 17 -3.37 0.22 -17.05
N ASP A 18 -4.71 0.24 -17.17
CA ASP A 18 -5.67 -0.19 -16.16
C ASP A 18 -5.36 -1.56 -15.57
N GLY A 19 -5.16 -1.60 -14.25
CA GLY A 19 -4.78 -2.79 -13.52
C GLY A 19 -5.16 -2.70 -12.06
N TRP A 20 -5.73 -3.79 -11.54
CA TRP A 20 -6.16 -3.91 -10.16
C TRP A 20 -4.94 -4.06 -9.24
N ILE A 21 -4.40 -2.94 -8.76
CA ILE A 21 -3.34 -2.92 -7.72
C ILE A 21 -3.70 -3.76 -6.48
N GLN A 22 -4.99 -4.05 -6.28
CA GLN A 22 -5.48 -4.99 -5.27
C GLN A 22 -4.92 -6.41 -5.44
N ASN A 23 -4.78 -6.90 -6.68
CA ASN A 23 -4.16 -8.21 -6.93
C ASN A 23 -2.67 -8.18 -6.59
N ASP A 24 -1.98 -7.12 -6.98
CA ASP A 24 -0.56 -6.95 -6.65
C ASP A 24 -0.35 -6.86 -5.14
N ALA A 25 -1.24 -6.17 -4.41
CA ALA A 25 -1.23 -6.11 -2.94
C ALA A 25 -1.48 -7.47 -2.30
N ARG A 26 -2.41 -8.27 -2.85
CA ARG A 26 -2.66 -9.64 -2.37
C ARG A 26 -1.46 -10.55 -2.59
N GLU A 27 -0.82 -10.46 -3.74
CA GLU A 27 0.38 -11.25 -4.04
C GLU A 27 1.56 -10.82 -3.17
N TRP A 28 1.74 -9.52 -2.91
CA TRP A 28 2.74 -9.02 -1.97
C TRP A 28 2.52 -9.57 -0.56
N LEU A 29 1.29 -9.55 -0.05
CA LEU A 29 0.95 -10.15 1.25
C LEU A 29 1.33 -11.63 1.30
N ARG A 30 1.00 -12.40 0.25
CA ARG A 30 1.34 -13.82 0.17
C ARG A 30 2.84 -14.06 0.18
N GLN A 31 3.64 -13.20 -0.47
CA GLN A 31 5.10 -13.27 -0.42
C GLN A 31 5.66 -13.03 0.98
N GLN A 32 4.94 -12.29 1.84
CA GLN A 32 5.26 -12.13 3.26
C GLN A 32 4.74 -13.29 4.13
N GLY A 33 4.15 -14.34 3.54
CA GLY A 33 3.54 -15.46 4.26
C GLY A 33 2.15 -15.14 4.83
N ILE A 34 1.47 -14.12 4.28
CA ILE A 34 0.17 -13.65 4.75
C ILE A 34 -0.90 -13.94 3.69
N ASP A 35 -1.77 -14.92 3.95
CA ASP A 35 -2.77 -15.41 2.97
C ASP A 35 -4.02 -14.51 2.81
N TRP A 36 -4.25 -13.57 3.72
CA TRP A 36 -5.42 -12.68 3.74
C TRP A 36 -5.01 -11.24 4.14
N ASN A 37 -5.80 -10.22 3.81
CA ASN A 37 -5.45 -8.83 4.15
C ASN A 37 -5.61 -8.52 5.66
N PRO A 38 -4.53 -8.36 6.43
CA PRO A 38 -4.59 -8.21 7.89
C PRO A 38 -4.85 -6.78 8.36
N PHE A 39 -4.97 -5.83 7.43
CA PHE A 39 -5.08 -4.41 7.71
C PHE A 39 -6.53 -3.95 7.66
N THR A 40 -6.91 -3.09 8.61
CA THR A 40 -8.18 -2.36 8.53
C THR A 40 -8.15 -1.30 7.43
N VAL A 41 -9.31 -0.73 7.11
CA VAL A 41 -9.43 0.40 6.18
C VAL A 41 -8.73 1.68 6.67
N GLU A 42 -8.40 1.75 7.97
CA GLU A 42 -7.64 2.88 8.56
C GLU A 42 -6.13 2.63 8.54
N GLU A 43 -5.72 1.36 8.38
CA GLU A 43 -4.33 0.91 8.37
C GLU A 43 -3.76 0.73 6.97
N ALA A 44 -4.60 0.47 5.96
CA ALA A 44 -4.18 0.32 4.58
C ALA A 44 -5.11 1.04 3.61
N ARG A 45 -4.54 1.64 2.57
CA ARG A 45 -5.31 2.32 1.52
C ARG A 45 -4.69 2.15 0.14
N PHE A 46 -5.53 2.36 -0.87
CA PHE A 46 -5.13 2.42 -2.26
C PHE A 46 -5.28 3.86 -2.74
N ASP A 47 -4.20 4.44 -3.23
CA ASP A 47 -4.21 5.79 -3.79
C ASP A 47 -3.96 5.73 -5.31
N THR A 48 -4.52 6.68 -6.05
CA THR A 48 -4.27 6.85 -7.48
C THR A 48 -3.83 8.29 -7.75
N TYR A 49 -2.75 8.43 -8.50
CA TYR A 49 -2.14 9.71 -8.85
C TYR A 49 -1.95 9.80 -10.36
N CYS A 50 -2.19 10.97 -10.93
CA CYS A 50 -1.76 11.24 -12.29
C CYS A 50 -0.24 11.26 -12.33
N THR A 51 0.36 10.64 -13.36
CA THR A 51 1.78 10.88 -13.61
C THR A 51 1.94 12.12 -14.50
N ARG A 52 3.20 12.44 -14.85
CA ARG A 52 3.52 13.52 -15.80
C ARG A 52 2.87 13.31 -17.17
N ASP A 53 2.62 12.06 -17.56
CA ASP A 53 1.94 11.74 -18.80
C ASP A 53 0.46 11.45 -18.51
N ALA A 54 -0.43 12.26 -19.05
CA ALA A 54 -1.87 12.20 -18.78
C ALA A 54 -2.54 10.88 -19.24
N SER A 55 -1.85 10.07 -20.05
CA SER A 55 -2.33 8.74 -20.45
C SER A 55 -1.96 7.65 -19.45
N THR A 56 -1.20 7.97 -18.39
CA THR A 56 -0.75 7.01 -17.39
C THR A 56 -1.11 7.44 -15.97
N VAL A 57 -1.55 6.47 -15.18
CA VAL A 57 -1.80 6.65 -13.75
C VAL A 57 -0.80 5.84 -12.95
N ALA A 58 -0.39 6.38 -11.80
CA ALA A 58 0.30 5.63 -10.77
C ALA A 58 -0.72 5.23 -9.70
N ARG A 59 -0.74 3.96 -9.33
CA ARG A 59 -1.53 3.45 -8.21
C ARG A 59 -0.55 3.02 -7.11
N THR A 60 -0.86 3.31 -5.86
CA THR A 60 -0.06 2.86 -4.72
C THR A 60 -0.90 2.08 -3.73
N TYR A 61 -0.27 1.14 -3.04
CA TYR A 61 -0.79 0.50 -1.86
C TYR A 61 0.03 0.97 -0.67
N SER A 62 -0.61 1.72 0.23
CA SER A 62 0.03 2.39 1.36
C SER A 62 -0.47 1.76 2.65
N VAL A 63 0.43 1.48 3.59
CA VAL A 63 0.12 0.89 4.90
C VAL A 63 0.73 1.75 5.99
N ARG A 64 0.02 1.90 7.12
CA ARG A 64 0.56 2.55 8.31
C ARG A 64 1.81 1.84 8.81
N GLU A 65 2.84 2.60 9.17
CA GLU A 65 4.09 2.06 9.66
C GLU A 65 3.89 1.22 10.93
N SER A 66 3.02 1.67 11.85
CA SER A 66 2.64 0.91 13.04
C SER A 66 2.04 -0.46 12.71
N ALA A 67 1.22 -0.54 11.66
CA ALA A 67 0.59 -1.79 11.22
C ALA A 67 1.61 -2.74 10.58
N LEU A 68 2.58 -2.22 9.82
CA LEU A 68 3.69 -3.02 9.31
C LEU A 68 4.56 -3.57 10.46
N ARG A 69 4.91 -2.74 11.44
CA ARG A 69 5.66 -3.17 12.65
C ARG A 69 4.93 -4.25 13.43
N ARG A 70 3.61 -4.13 13.60
CA ARG A 70 2.77 -5.14 14.27
C ARG A 70 2.86 -6.53 13.61
N LEU A 71 3.12 -6.57 12.31
CA LEU A 71 3.28 -7.80 11.54
C LEU A 71 4.75 -8.21 11.33
N GLY A 72 5.71 -7.43 11.84
CA GLY A 72 7.14 -7.68 11.63
C GLY A 72 7.64 -7.41 10.20
N LEU A 73 6.99 -6.49 9.49
CA LEU A 73 7.27 -6.16 8.08
C LEU A 73 8.03 -4.83 7.88
N ALA A 74 8.37 -4.13 8.97
CA ALA A 74 9.05 -2.84 8.97
C ALA A 74 10.39 -2.89 9.71
#